data_AF-A0A7G9QHG2-F1
#
_entry.id   AF-A0A7G9QHG2-F1
#
_cell.length_a   1.000
_cell.length_b   1.000
_cell.length_c   1.000
_cell.angle_alpha   90.00
_cell.angle_beta   90.00
_cell.angle_gamma   90.00
#
_symmetry.space_group_name_H-M   'P 1'
#
loop_
_entity.id
_entity.type
_entity.pdbx_description
1 polymer ?
#
loop_
_entity_poly.entity_id
_entity_poly.type
_entity_poly.pdbx_seq_one_letter_code
_entity_poly.pdbx_strand_id
1 'polypeptide(L)' 'MFVAAVIIPFYLLAMVGMCYMDTVYKAIMFLLMLLIATFILFLFINYPLQSAITVICLMAMFAFKPKD' A
#
# COMPACT_ATOMS: atom_id res chain seq x y z
N MET A 1 -4.12 -16.35 7.81
CA MET A 1 -5.55 -16.65 7.58
C MET A 1 -6.35 -15.36 7.37
N PHE A 2 -6.37 -14.42 8.32
CA PHE A 2 -7.06 -13.12 8.16
C PHE A 2 -6.54 -12.29 6.97
N VAL A 3 -5.21 -12.17 6.83
CA VAL A 3 -4.58 -11.41 5.73
C VAL A 3 -4.98 -11.95 4.35
N ALA A 4 -5.00 -13.27 4.17
CA ALA A 4 -5.43 -13.88 2.90
C ALA A 4 -6.92 -13.60 2.61
N ALA A 5 -7.78 -13.65 3.63
CA ALA A 5 -9.21 -13.37 3.47
C ALA A 5 -9.50 -11.92 3.05
N VAL A 6 -8.63 -10.96 3.38
CA VAL A 6 -8.75 -9.56 2.93
C VAL A 6 -8.06 -9.36 1.59
N ILE A 7 -6.87 -9.91 1.38
CA ILE A 7 -6.08 -9.68 0.15
C ILE A 7 -6.76 -10.29 -1.09
N ILE A 8 -7.30 -11.51 -0.98
CA ILE A 8 -7.89 -12.23 -2.12
C ILE A 8 -9.03 -11.45 -2.80
N PRO A 9 -10.07 -10.94 -2.09
CA PRO A 9 -11.13 -10.17 -2.72
C PRO A 9 -10.65 -8.84 -3.31
N PHE A 10 -9.65 -8.19 -2.70
CA PHE A 10 -9.05 -6.97 -3.28
C PHE A 10 -8.34 -7.23 -4.60
N TYR A 11 -7.59 -8.33 -4.71
CA TYR A 11 -6.93 -8.70 -5.98
C TYR A 11 -7.94 -9.16 -7.04
N LEU A 12 -9.03 -9.83 -6.65
CA LEU A 12 -10.14 -10.15 -7.56
C LEU A 12 -10.80 -8.89 -8.10
N LEU A 13 -11.14 -7.94 -7.22
CA LEU A 13 -11.70 -6.65 -7.62
C LEU A 13 -10.72 -5.89 -8.53
N ALA A 14 -9.43 -5.99 -8.26
CA ALA A 14 -8.40 -5.38 -9.06
C ALA A 14 -8.30 -6.01 -10.47
N MET A 15 -8.38 -7.34 -10.56
CA MET A 15 -8.43 -8.04 -11.85
C MET A 15 -9.64 -7.64 -12.68
N VAL A 16 -10.82 -7.56 -12.07
CA VAL A 16 -12.03 -7.08 -12.73
C VAL A 16 -11.85 -5.62 -13.17
N GLY A 17 -11.31 -4.76 -12.31
CA GLY A 17 -11.05 -3.35 -12.61
C GLY A 17 -10.09 -3.15 -13.78
N MET A 18 -9.06 -3.98 -13.91
CA MET A 18 -8.13 -3.94 -15.04
C MET A 18 -8.80 -4.23 -16.39
N CYS A 19 -9.84 -5.07 -16.41
CA CYS A 19 -10.62 -5.34 -17.63
C CYS A 19 -11.43 -4.14 -18.12
N TYR A 20 -11.66 -3.14 -17.26
CA TYR A 20 -12.36 -1.91 -17.58
C TYR A 20 -11.43 -0.71 -17.83
N MET A 21 -10.10 -0.92 -17.85
CA MET A 21 -9.14 0.15 -18.14
C MET A 21 -8.81 0.24 -19.63
N ASP A 22 -8.88 1.45 -20.20
CA ASP A 22 -8.63 1.69 -21.63
C ASP A 22 -7.21 1.34 -22.09
N THR A 23 -6.23 1.31 -21.19
CA THR A 23 -4.83 1.08 -21.56
C THR A 23 -4.14 0.11 -20.61
N VAL A 24 -3.31 -0.77 -21.19
CA VAL A 24 -2.46 -1.72 -20.45
C VAL A 24 -1.53 -0.99 -19.48
N TYR A 25 -1.05 0.20 -19.85
CA TYR A 25 -0.24 1.04 -18.98
C TYR A 25 -0.95 1.43 -17.68
N LYS A 26 -2.22 1.83 -17.75
CA LYS A 26 -3.03 2.15 -16.56
C LYS A 26 -3.24 0.91 -15.70
N ALA A 27 -3.49 -0.25 -16.32
CA ALA A 27 -3.65 -1.51 -15.61
C ALA A 27 -2.38 -1.91 -14.84
N ILE A 28 -1.19 -1.78 -15.46
CA ILE A 28 0.09 -2.06 -14.80
C ILE A 28 0.36 -1.07 -13.66
N MET A 29 0.10 0.23 -13.88
CA MET A 29 0.20 1.27 -12.84
C MET A 29 -0.70 0.98 -11.64
N PHE A 30 -1.93 0.55 -11.90
CA PHE A 30 -2.88 0.16 -10.86
C PHE A 30 -2.44 -1.08 -10.10
N LEU A 31 -1.91 -2.10 -10.79
CA LEU A 31 -1.39 -3.32 -10.17
C LEU A 31 -0.17 -3.01 -9.28
N LEU A 32 0.74 -2.13 -9.73
CA LEU A 32 1.86 -1.62 -8.94
C LEU A 32 1.40 -0.91 -7.67
N MET A 33 0.41 0.00 -7.79
CA MET A 33 -0.17 0.68 -6.64
C MET A 33 -0.79 -0.31 -5.65
N LEU A 34 -1.49 -1.32 -6.15
CA LEU A 34 -2.11 -2.36 -5.34
C LEU A 34 -1.07 -3.19 -4.57
N LEU A 35 0.04 -3.55 -5.24
CA LEU A 35 1.17 -4.27 -4.65
C LEU A 35 1.83 -3.47 -3.51
N ILE A 36 2.03 -2.17 -3.71
CA ILE A 36 2.60 -1.28 -2.69
C ILE A 36 1.64 -1.20 -1.50
N ALA A 37 0.33 -1.06 -1.73
CA ALA A 37 -0.67 -1.00 -0.68
C ALA A 37 -0.74 -2.30 0.14
N THR A 38 -0.72 -3.47 -0.50
CA THR A 38 -0.68 -4.75 0.22
C THR A 38 0.63 -4.97 0.96
N PHE A 39 1.76 -4.51 0.43
CA PHE A 39 3.03 -4.56 1.13
C PHE A 39 3.03 -3.71 2.40
N ILE A 40 2.47 -2.49 2.34
CA ILE A 40 2.30 -1.61 3.50
C ILE A 40 1.37 -2.27 4.53
N LEU A 41 0.21 -2.79 4.12
CA LEU A 41 -0.71 -3.51 5.01
C LEU A 41 -0.03 -4.72 5.68
N PHE A 42 0.77 -5.47 4.92
CA PHE A 42 1.52 -6.60 5.45
C PHE A 42 2.55 -6.17 6.51
N LEU A 43 3.28 -5.08 6.26
CA LEU A 43 4.22 -4.49 7.22
C LEU A 43 3.51 -4.05 8.51
N PHE A 44 2.35 -3.40 8.40
CA PHE A 44 1.57 -2.97 9.57
C PHE A 44 1.02 -4.13 10.39
N ILE A 45 0.58 -5.21 9.74
CA ILE A 45 -0.01 -6.36 10.43
C ILE A 45 1.07 -7.22 11.10
N ASN A 46 2.22 -7.43 10.46
CA ASN A 46 3.27 -8.32 10.99
C ASN A 46 4.30 -7.59 11.86
N TYR A 47 4.56 -6.31 11.61
CA TYR A 47 5.57 -5.51 12.30
C TYR A 47 5.02 -4.15 12.79
N PRO A 48 3.95 -4.15 13.62
CA PRO A 48 3.20 -2.95 13.98
C PRO A 48 4.06 -1.89 14.69
N LEU A 49 5.03 -2.31 15.51
CA LEU A 49 5.92 -1.37 16.21
C LEU A 49 6.89 -0.68 15.24
N GLN A 50 7.49 -1.44 14.32
CA GLN A 50 8.48 -0.93 13.37
C GLN A 50 7.83 -0.05 12.30
N SER A 51 6.63 -0.41 11.84
CA SER A 51 5.85 0.41 10.90
C SER A 51 5.37 1.71 11.55
N ALA A 52 4.92 1.67 12.81
CA ALA A 52 4.54 2.87 13.55
C ALA A 52 5.74 3.80 13.76
N ILE A 53 6.91 3.26 14.14
CA ILE A 53 8.13 4.05 14.30
C ILE A 53 8.58 4.68 12.99
N THR A 54 8.50 3.98 11.86
CA THR A 54 8.84 4.56 10.55
C THR A 54 7.90 5.69 10.16
N VAL A 55 6.59 5.56 10.42
CA VAL A 55 5.64 6.66 10.18
C VAL A 55 5.89 7.84 11.13
N ILE A 56 6.15 7.59 12.42
CA ILE A 56 6.49 8.64 13.39
C ILE A 56 7.78 9.36 12.99
N CYS A 57 8.79 8.62 12.53
CA CYS A 57 10.05 9.19 12.05
C CYS A 57 9.85 10.03 10.78
N LEU A 58 9.01 9.57 9.84
CA LEU A 58 8.60 10.34 8.66
C LEU A 58 7.89 11.64 9.05
N MET A 59 6.91 11.56 9.96
CA MET A 59 6.23 12.75 10.48
C MET A 59 7.20 13.68 11.20
N ALA A 60 8.15 13.14 11.97
CA ALA A 60 9.18 13.92 12.64
C ALA A 60 10.11 14.63 11.65
N MET A 61 10.49 14.02 10.53
CA MET A 61 11.28 14.68 9.47
C MET A 61 10.53 15.84 8.82
N PHE A 62 9.20 15.74 8.67
CA PHE A 62 8.38 16.85 8.15
C PHE A 62 8.06 17.91 9.21
N ALA A 63 7.97 17.54 10.49
CA ALA A 63 7.73 18.45 11.61
C ALA A 63 8.99 19.21 12.03
N PHE A 64 10.16 18.56 11.98
CA PHE A 64 11.46 19.20 12.04
C PHE A 64 11.79 19.79 10.67
N LYS A 65 11.02 20.81 10.25
CA LYS A 65 11.49 21.73 9.23
C LYS A 65 12.68 22.48 9.86
N PRO A 66 13.93 22.30 9.40
CA PRO A 66 15.02 23.14 9.89
C PRO A 66 14.62 24.59 9.63
N LYS A 67 14.60 25.37 10.70
CA LYS A 67 14.28 26.79 10.66
C LYS A 67 15.55 27.51 10.22
N ASP A 68 15.89 27.39 8.95
CA ASP A 68 16.89 28.18 8.24
C ASP A 68 16.34 28.54 6.85
#